data_AF-I5BUD9-F1
#
_entry.id   AF-I5BUD9-F1
#
_cell.length_a   1.000
_cell.length_b   1.000
_cell.length_c   1.000
_cell.angle_alpha   90.00
_cell.angle_beta   90.00
_cell.angle_gamma   90.00
#
_symmetry.space_group_name_H-M   'P 1'
#
loop_
_entity.id
_entity.type
_entity.pdbx_description
1 polymer ?
#
loop_
_entity_poly.entity_id
_entity_poly.type
_entity_poly.pdbx_seq_one_letter_code
_entity_poly.pdbx_strand_id
1 'polypeptide(L)'
;MKIVSLTLENFRSYRAPVTISFNDLTVLIGKNDIGKSSVLEALDIFFENRKIDSDDINIEAKATGETAKLTVVFSNLPDEIDLDAGAKTNLNDEYLLNAEGLLEIKKDFTSLAKPKTYIICNHPSNENANDLLSLKIKELQRRIKELKIEGDFKASVKNEIRKAIWQSFGDSLTFANTELEISQEGVKDVWDKLTPLLPLFALFQSDRKNDEKDKEIQDPLKVAAEQALKKHLVALNAIKKQVEDEIAEIANLTIDKLKEMNEEVAKQLKPHFAPELKWADLFKPTLTSDDVPMNKRGSGVRRLLLINFFQSRSRKKKT
;
A
#
# COMPACT_ATOMS: atom_id res chain seq x y z
N MET A 1 4.59 7.95 10.00
CA MET A 1 3.34 7.35 10.49
C MET A 1 3.61 6.23 11.48
N LYS A 2 2.77 6.10 12.50
CA LYS A 2 2.75 5.03 13.52
C LYS A 2 1.33 4.45 13.61
N ILE A 3 1.21 3.15 13.90
CA ILE A 3 -0.09 2.51 14.16
C ILE A 3 -0.55 2.91 15.57
N VAL A 4 -1.78 3.39 15.68
CA VAL A 4 -2.44 3.76 16.94
C VAL A 4 -3.37 2.65 17.41
N SER A 5 -4.18 2.11 16.50
CA SER A 5 -5.13 1.05 16.82
C SER A 5 -5.48 0.19 15.62
N LEU A 6 -6.02 -1.00 15.90
CA LEU A 6 -6.63 -1.92 14.95
C LEU A 6 -8.03 -2.25 15.45
N THR A 7 -9.03 -2.12 14.59
CA THR A 7 -10.38 -2.64 14.81
C THR A 7 -10.60 -3.88 13.95
N LEU A 8 -11.01 -4.96 14.60
CA LEU A 8 -11.34 -6.25 14.00
C LEU A 8 -12.86 -6.42 14.01
N GLU A 9 -13.47 -6.66 12.86
CA GLU A 9 -14.89 -6.98 12.73
C GLU A 9 -15.04 -8.20 11.81
N ASN A 10 -15.87 -9.17 12.22
CA ASN A 10 -16.12 -10.41 11.47
C ASN A 10 -14.85 -11.19 11.09
N PHE A 11 -13.80 -11.11 11.91
CA PHE A 11 -12.50 -11.72 11.66
C PHE A 11 -12.21 -12.82 12.68
N ARG A 12 -12.20 -14.08 12.26
CA ARG A 12 -11.98 -15.27 13.10
C ARG A 12 -12.84 -15.26 14.36
N SER A 13 -12.23 -15.24 15.55
CA SER A 13 -12.95 -15.20 16.83
C SER A 13 -13.61 -13.84 17.13
N TYR A 14 -13.29 -12.78 16.37
CA TYR A 14 -13.82 -11.44 16.56
C TYR A 14 -15.07 -11.25 15.69
N ARG A 15 -16.24 -11.55 16.26
CA ARG A 15 -17.53 -11.30 15.58
C ARG A 15 -17.88 -9.81 15.60
N ALA A 16 -18.12 -9.26 16.78
CA ALA A 16 -18.37 -7.84 16.95
C ALA A 16 -17.10 -7.00 16.71
N PRO A 17 -17.22 -5.71 16.35
CA PRO A 17 -16.09 -4.80 16.26
C PRO A 17 -15.33 -4.71 17.59
N VAL A 18 -14.03 -5.01 17.57
CA VAL A 18 -13.14 -4.89 18.72
C VAL A 18 -11.92 -4.06 18.34
N THR A 19 -11.72 -2.96 19.06
CA THR A 19 -10.57 -2.05 18.86
C THR A 19 -9.48 -2.35 19.88
N ILE A 20 -8.25 -2.47 19.39
CA ILE A 20 -7.03 -2.73 20.17
C ILE A 20 -6.07 -1.58 19.92
N SER A 21 -5.70 -0.86 20.98
CA SER A 21 -4.73 0.23 20.91
C SER A 21 -3.29 -0.29 21.04
N PHE A 22 -2.36 0.34 20.34
CA PHE A 22 -0.94 0.00 20.35
C PHE A 22 -0.11 1.15 20.92
N ASN A 23 0.83 0.79 21.78
CA ASN A 23 1.91 1.66 22.26
C ASN A 23 3.26 1.19 21.67
N ASP A 24 4.34 1.93 21.95
CA ASP A 24 5.71 1.57 21.51
C ASP A 24 6.12 0.15 21.91
N LEU A 25 5.59 -0.36 23.03
CA LEU A 25 5.61 -1.77 23.40
C LEU A 25 4.20 -2.22 23.81
N THR A 26 3.67 -3.21 23.11
CA THR A 26 2.36 -3.80 23.40
C THR A 26 2.52 -5.31 23.56
N VAL A 27 2.04 -5.86 24.67
CA VAL A 27 2.12 -7.29 24.98
C VAL A 27 0.71 -7.86 25.09
N LEU A 28 0.38 -8.82 24.22
CA LEU A 28 -0.91 -9.50 24.22
C LEU A 28 -0.79 -10.79 25.05
N ILE A 29 -1.40 -10.82 26.23
CA ILE A 29 -1.46 -11.99 27.11
C ILE A 29 -2.87 -12.57 27.17
N GLY A 30 -2.97 -13.87 27.42
CA GLY A 30 -4.26 -14.56 27.51
C GLY A 30 -4.13 -16.05 27.25
N LYS A 31 -5.22 -16.79 27.50
CA LYS A 31 -5.29 -18.24 27.27
C LYS A 31 -4.99 -18.58 25.80
N ASN A 32 -4.50 -19.79 25.56
CA ASN A 32 -4.30 -20.27 24.19
C ASN A 32 -5.63 -20.24 23.43
N ASP A 33 -5.52 -20.04 22.12
CA ASP A 33 -6.66 -20.06 21.18
C ASP A 33 -7.72 -18.94 21.34
N ILE A 34 -7.48 -17.94 22.19
CA ILE A 34 -8.40 -16.80 22.36
C ILE A 34 -8.28 -15.72 21.27
N GLY A 35 -7.53 -15.98 20.19
CA GLY A 35 -7.35 -15.02 19.09
C GLY A 35 -6.24 -13.99 19.27
N LYS A 36 -5.23 -14.25 20.11
CA LYS A 36 -4.06 -13.35 20.29
C LYS A 36 -3.26 -13.19 18.99
N SER A 37 -2.94 -14.30 18.34
CA SER A 37 -2.20 -14.30 17.07
C SER A 37 -3.00 -13.65 15.96
N SER A 38 -4.33 -13.78 15.99
CA SER A 38 -5.24 -13.18 15.02
C SER A 38 -5.12 -11.66 14.94
N VAL A 39 -4.82 -10.97 16.05
CA VAL A 39 -4.56 -9.52 16.04
C VAL A 39 -3.36 -9.18 15.16
N LEU A 40 -2.27 -9.94 15.30
CA LEU A 40 -1.03 -9.71 14.56
C LEU A 40 -1.16 -10.15 13.10
N GLU A 41 -1.86 -11.25 12.85
CA GLU A 41 -2.14 -11.76 11.50
C GLU A 41 -3.10 -10.85 10.73
N ALA A 42 -4.05 -10.19 11.40
CA ALA A 42 -4.90 -9.18 10.79
C ALA A 42 -4.09 -7.96 10.31
N LEU A 43 -3.11 -7.50 11.09
CA LEU A 43 -2.17 -6.47 10.61
C LEU A 43 -1.39 -6.95 9.40
N ASP A 44 -0.91 -8.20 9.41
CA ASP A 44 -0.17 -8.78 8.28
C ASP A 44 -0.99 -8.82 6.98
N ILE A 45 -2.29 -9.12 7.11
CA ILE A 45 -3.26 -9.04 6.00
C ILE A 45 -3.52 -7.59 5.59
N PHE A 46 -3.70 -6.69 6.56
CA PHE A 46 -3.96 -5.28 6.28
C PHE A 46 -2.84 -4.64 5.45
N PHE A 47 -1.58 -4.95 5.77
CA PHE A 47 -0.40 -4.50 5.02
C PHE A 47 -0.09 -5.31 3.76
N GLU A 48 -0.97 -6.24 3.37
CA GLU A 48 -0.86 -7.05 2.14
C GLU A 48 0.36 -7.97 2.09
N ASN A 49 0.98 -8.26 3.23
CA ASN A 49 2.05 -9.26 3.33
C ASN A 49 1.51 -10.69 3.17
N ARG A 50 0.26 -10.90 3.61
CA ARG A 50 -0.52 -12.14 3.42
C ARG A 50 -1.87 -11.82 2.80
N LYS A 51 -2.33 -12.66 1.89
CA LYS A 51 -3.72 -12.60 1.41
C LYS A 51 -4.65 -13.12 2.49
N ILE A 52 -5.81 -12.49 2.63
CA ILE A 52 -6.91 -13.05 3.42
C ILE A 52 -7.41 -14.35 2.77
N ASP A 53 -7.85 -15.29 3.58
CA ASP A 53 -8.52 -16.51 3.14
C ASP A 53 -9.98 -16.55 3.63
N SER A 54 -10.76 -17.50 3.11
CA SER A 54 -12.18 -17.60 3.49
C SER A 54 -12.38 -18.07 4.94
N ASP A 55 -11.35 -18.60 5.57
CA ASP A 55 -11.38 -19.18 6.91
C ASP A 55 -10.94 -18.15 7.97
N ASP A 56 -10.38 -17.03 7.51
CA ASP A 56 -10.20 -15.81 8.30
C ASP A 56 -11.51 -15.09 8.60
N ILE A 57 -12.56 -15.32 7.81
CA ILE A 57 -13.89 -14.75 8.09
C ILE A 57 -14.51 -15.52 9.25
N ASN A 58 -15.07 -14.79 10.23
CA ASN A 58 -15.81 -15.39 11.33
C ASN A 58 -16.91 -16.33 10.81
N ILE A 59 -17.05 -17.50 11.42
CA ILE A 59 -17.96 -18.55 10.96
C ILE A 59 -19.44 -18.13 10.93
N GLU A 60 -19.87 -17.29 11.88
CA GLU A 60 -21.25 -16.80 11.94
C GLU A 60 -21.48 -15.70 10.89
N ALA A 61 -20.52 -14.79 10.74
CA ALA A 61 -20.54 -13.77 9.70
C ALA A 61 -20.56 -14.39 8.29
N LYS A 62 -19.76 -15.45 8.09
CA LYS A 62 -19.72 -16.20 6.84
C LYS A 62 -21.08 -16.86 6.54
N ALA A 63 -21.78 -17.35 7.57
CA ALA A 63 -23.10 -17.97 7.41
C ALA A 63 -24.20 -16.96 7.03
N THR A 64 -24.06 -15.69 7.43
CA THR A 64 -24.98 -14.60 7.08
C THR A 64 -24.57 -13.84 5.82
N GLY A 65 -23.46 -14.21 5.18
CA GLY A 65 -22.92 -13.53 4.00
C GLY A 65 -22.23 -12.20 4.30
N GLU A 66 -21.92 -11.94 5.57
CA GLU A 66 -21.16 -10.77 6.01
C GLU A 66 -19.65 -10.94 5.75
N THR A 67 -18.97 -9.80 5.65
CA THR A 67 -17.56 -9.73 5.28
C THR A 67 -16.70 -9.32 6.47
N ALA A 68 -15.45 -9.78 6.49
CA ALA A 68 -14.45 -9.31 7.44
C ALA A 68 -14.08 -7.86 7.13
N LYS A 69 -13.89 -7.04 8.17
CA LYS A 69 -13.41 -5.67 8.04
C LYS A 69 -12.25 -5.45 9.01
N LEU A 70 -11.20 -4.81 8.49
CA LEU A 70 -10.02 -4.43 9.26
C LEU A 70 -9.84 -2.92 9.13
N THR A 71 -9.87 -2.22 10.26
CA THR A 71 -9.64 -0.77 10.30
C THR A 71 -8.39 -0.46 11.09
N VAL A 72 -7.46 0.31 10.52
CA VAL A 72 -6.23 0.73 11.20
C VAL A 72 -6.16 2.24 11.26
N VAL A 73 -5.86 2.77 12.45
CA VAL A 73 -5.67 4.19 12.70
C VAL A 73 -4.19 4.51 12.79
N PHE A 74 -3.77 5.61 12.17
CA PHE A 74 -2.39 6.06 12.10
C PHE A 74 -2.20 7.47 12.66
N SER A 75 -1.10 7.66 13.39
CA SER A 75 -0.59 8.95 13.88
C SER A 75 0.76 9.28 13.23
N ASN A 76 1.39 10.39 13.64
CA ASN A 76 2.65 10.90 13.10
C ASN A 76 2.59 11.03 11.57
N LEU A 77 1.57 11.78 11.13
CA LEU A 77 1.29 12.10 9.74
C LEU A 77 2.32 13.14 9.25
N PRO A 78 2.62 13.18 7.93
CA PRO A 78 3.49 14.21 7.39
C PRO A 78 2.83 15.60 7.49
N ASP A 79 3.62 16.62 7.81
CA ASP A 79 3.13 18.01 7.86
C ASP A 79 2.76 18.53 6.46
N GLU A 80 3.42 18.01 5.42
CA GLU A 80 3.14 18.32 4.02
C GLU A 80 3.17 17.07 3.15
N ILE A 81 2.25 17.00 2.19
CA ILE A 81 2.14 15.98 1.16
C ILE A 81 1.81 16.62 -0.19
N ASP A 82 2.40 16.07 -1.26
CA ASP A 82 2.09 16.49 -2.63
C ASP A 82 0.98 15.58 -3.20
N LEU A 83 -0.26 16.07 -3.17
CA LEU A 83 -1.42 15.36 -3.72
C LEU A 83 -1.68 15.70 -5.20
N ASP A 84 -1.34 16.92 -5.65
CA ASP A 84 -1.79 17.47 -6.93
C ASP A 84 -0.62 18.01 -7.79
N ALA A 85 0.28 17.12 -8.19
CA ALA A 85 1.34 17.39 -9.18
C ALA A 85 2.25 18.60 -8.85
N GLY A 86 2.73 18.67 -7.61
CA GLY A 86 3.72 19.63 -7.13
C GLY A 86 3.18 20.66 -6.12
N ALA A 87 1.87 20.66 -5.87
CA ALA A 87 1.25 21.51 -4.87
C ALA A 87 1.27 20.84 -3.49
N LYS A 88 2.01 21.46 -2.55
CA LYS A 88 2.08 21.02 -1.16
C LYS A 88 0.75 21.33 -0.45
N THR A 89 0.21 20.32 0.21
CA THR A 89 -0.98 20.40 1.07
C THR A 89 -0.78 19.49 2.29
N ASN A 90 -1.77 19.34 3.15
CA ASN A 90 -1.73 18.40 4.26
C ASN A 90 -3.09 17.68 4.40
N LEU A 91 -3.13 16.56 5.11
CA LEU A 91 -4.35 15.74 5.24
C LEU A 91 -5.47 16.44 6.02
N ASN A 92 -5.12 17.36 6.90
CA ASN A 92 -6.08 18.12 7.70
C ASN A 92 -6.77 19.20 6.84
N ASP A 93 -6.01 19.95 6.04
CA ASP A 93 -6.52 20.98 5.11
C ASP A 93 -7.38 20.37 3.98
N GLU A 94 -7.18 19.08 3.68
CA GLU A 94 -7.98 18.32 2.71
C GLU A 94 -9.14 17.54 3.34
N TYR A 95 -9.34 17.69 4.66
CA TYR A 95 -10.39 17.00 5.43
C TYR A 95 -10.40 15.48 5.25
N LEU A 96 -9.21 14.87 5.31
CA LEU A 96 -8.96 13.43 5.15
C LEU A 96 -8.67 12.72 6.49
N LEU A 97 -8.89 13.40 7.62
CA LEU A 97 -8.65 12.87 8.96
C LEU A 97 -9.97 12.59 9.68
N ASN A 98 -9.96 11.64 10.60
CA ASN A 98 -11.11 11.37 11.46
C ASN A 98 -11.30 12.49 12.51
N ALA A 99 -12.32 12.36 13.36
CA ALA A 99 -12.65 13.37 14.38
C ALA A 99 -11.53 13.61 15.41
N GLU A 100 -10.58 12.67 15.54
CA GLU A 100 -9.43 12.77 16.44
C GLU A 100 -8.19 13.37 15.75
N GLY A 101 -8.30 13.77 14.47
CA GLY A 101 -7.17 14.25 13.68
C GLY A 101 -6.18 13.16 13.29
N LEU A 102 -6.64 11.90 13.23
CA LEU A 102 -5.85 10.74 12.85
C LEU A 102 -6.27 10.21 11.46
N LEU A 103 -5.35 9.54 10.78
CA LEU A 103 -5.65 8.88 9.51
C LEU A 103 -6.26 7.51 9.79
N GLU A 104 -7.50 7.28 9.38
CA GLU A 104 -8.21 6.03 9.60
C GLU A 104 -8.51 5.33 8.28
N ILE A 105 -8.02 4.10 8.12
CA ILE A 105 -8.14 3.33 6.89
C ILE A 105 -8.88 2.03 7.18
N LYS A 106 -9.97 1.78 6.46
CA LYS A 106 -10.74 0.54 6.53
C LYS A 106 -10.54 -0.29 5.27
N LYS A 107 -10.26 -1.58 5.44
CA LYS A 107 -10.32 -2.61 4.38
C LYS A 107 -11.52 -3.51 4.61
N ASP A 108 -12.45 -3.52 3.65
CA ASP A 108 -13.60 -4.42 3.61
C ASP A 108 -13.30 -5.57 2.64
N PHE A 109 -13.31 -6.79 3.16
CA PHE A 109 -12.99 -8.01 2.43
C PHE A 109 -14.21 -8.63 1.77
N THR A 110 -15.09 -7.79 1.19
CA THR A 110 -16.14 -8.23 0.24
C THR A 110 -15.56 -9.05 -0.91
N SER A 111 -14.29 -8.80 -1.28
CA SER A 111 -13.51 -9.67 -2.15
C SER A 111 -12.19 -10.06 -1.48
N LEU A 112 -11.92 -11.36 -1.38
CA LEU A 112 -10.68 -11.89 -0.81
C LEU A 112 -9.44 -11.56 -1.67
N ALA A 113 -9.63 -11.34 -2.97
CA ALA A 113 -8.53 -11.05 -3.89
C ALA A 113 -8.14 -9.57 -3.90
N LYS A 114 -9.13 -8.67 -3.77
CA LYS A 114 -8.95 -7.22 -3.79
C LYS A 114 -9.97 -6.60 -2.83
N PRO A 115 -9.60 -6.34 -1.56
CA PRO A 115 -10.50 -5.70 -0.62
C PRO A 115 -10.82 -4.28 -1.08
N LYS A 116 -12.05 -3.83 -0.80
CA LYS A 116 -12.39 -2.42 -0.93
C LYS A 116 -11.70 -1.66 0.19
N THR A 117 -11.05 -0.55 -0.13
CA THR A 117 -10.32 0.25 0.85
C THR A 117 -10.95 1.62 0.93
N TYR A 118 -11.07 2.13 2.16
CA TYR A 118 -11.74 3.39 2.47
C TYR A 118 -10.86 4.23 3.37
N ILE A 119 -10.87 5.54 3.14
CA ILE A 119 -10.40 6.54 4.10
C ILE A 119 -11.61 6.99 4.90
N ILE A 120 -11.60 6.76 6.22
CA ILE A 120 -12.66 7.20 7.13
C ILE A 120 -12.24 8.57 7.68
N CYS A 121 -13.07 9.58 7.43
CA CYS A 121 -12.73 10.96 7.78
C CYS A 121 -13.97 11.78 8.13
N ASN A 122 -13.75 12.85 8.88
CA ASN A 122 -14.74 13.89 9.13
C ASN A 122 -14.73 14.87 7.94
N HIS A 123 -15.47 14.52 6.89
CA HIS A 123 -15.42 15.22 5.60
C HIS A 123 -16.58 16.22 5.44
N PRO A 124 -16.40 17.33 4.70
CA PRO A 124 -17.49 18.24 4.35
C PRO A 124 -18.71 17.53 3.76
N SER A 125 -19.88 17.84 4.29
CA SER A 125 -21.16 17.22 3.89
C SER A 125 -22.11 18.16 3.14
N ASN A 126 -21.80 19.45 3.07
CA ASN A 126 -22.64 20.41 2.34
C ASN A 126 -22.70 20.05 0.85
N GLU A 127 -23.86 20.29 0.26
CA GLU A 127 -23.98 20.33 -1.19
C GLU A 127 -22.94 21.29 -1.75
N ASN A 128 -22.33 20.90 -2.87
CA ASN A 128 -21.27 21.65 -3.55
C ASN A 128 -19.89 21.71 -2.83
N ALA A 129 -19.74 21.06 -1.66
CA ALA A 129 -18.48 20.96 -0.91
C ALA A 129 -18.02 19.53 -0.66
N ASN A 130 -18.91 18.55 -0.81
CA ASN A 130 -18.72 17.14 -0.42
C ASN A 130 -18.07 16.26 -1.49
N ASP A 131 -18.01 16.72 -2.74
CA ASP A 131 -17.53 15.95 -3.90
C ASP A 131 -16.18 16.44 -4.45
N LEU A 132 -15.59 17.47 -3.84
CA LEU A 132 -14.50 18.24 -4.42
C LEU A 132 -13.23 17.42 -4.73
N LEU A 133 -12.94 16.39 -3.93
CA LEU A 133 -11.80 15.50 -4.16
C LEU A 133 -11.93 14.73 -5.48
N SER A 134 -13.17 14.45 -5.91
CA SER A 134 -13.46 13.65 -7.10
C SER A 134 -13.53 14.47 -8.39
N LEU A 135 -13.56 15.80 -8.27
CA LEU A 135 -13.73 16.70 -9.41
C LEU A 135 -12.41 16.94 -10.16
N LYS A 136 -12.51 17.00 -11.49
CA LYS A 136 -11.41 17.44 -12.35
C LYS A 136 -11.19 18.94 -12.21
N ILE A 137 -10.00 19.40 -12.58
CA ILE A 137 -9.65 20.83 -12.46
C ILE A 137 -10.64 21.75 -13.17
N LYS A 138 -11.15 21.37 -14.36
CA LYS A 138 -12.15 22.16 -15.10
C LYS A 138 -13.50 22.24 -14.38
N GLU A 139 -13.88 21.17 -13.69
CA GLU A 139 -15.13 21.09 -12.92
C GLU A 139 -15.03 21.90 -11.64
N LEU A 140 -13.88 21.83 -10.96
CA LEU A 140 -13.53 22.68 -9.83
C LEU A 140 -13.57 24.18 -10.20
N GLN A 141 -12.98 24.55 -11.34
CA GLN A 141 -13.04 25.91 -11.87
C GLN A 141 -14.48 26.36 -12.18
N ARG A 142 -15.33 25.44 -12.67
CA ARG A 142 -16.75 25.73 -12.93
C ARG A 142 -17.50 25.96 -11.61
N ARG A 143 -17.24 25.11 -10.59
CA ARG A 143 -17.85 25.22 -9.26
C ARG A 143 -17.57 26.57 -8.60
N ILE A 144 -16.35 27.07 -8.71
CA ILE A 144 -15.98 28.42 -8.25
C ILE A 144 -16.81 29.52 -8.92
N LYS A 145 -17.01 29.42 -10.24
CA LYS A 145 -17.80 30.42 -10.98
C LYS A 145 -19.29 30.37 -10.61
N GLU A 146 -19.83 29.17 -10.45
CA GLU A 146 -21.23 28.95 -10.04
C GLU A 146 -21.49 29.52 -8.64
N LEU A 147 -20.57 29.29 -7.70
CA LEU A 147 -20.62 29.80 -6.34
C LEU A 147 -20.19 31.29 -6.23
N LYS A 148 -19.77 31.91 -7.34
CA LYS A 148 -19.29 33.31 -7.40
C LYS A 148 -18.21 33.62 -6.36
N ILE A 149 -17.28 32.68 -6.19
CA ILE A 149 -16.20 32.82 -5.21
C ILE A 149 -15.10 33.70 -5.81
N GLU A 150 -14.79 34.79 -5.13
CA GLU A 150 -13.69 35.71 -5.44
C GLU A 150 -12.59 35.54 -4.38
N GLY A 151 -11.32 35.60 -4.79
CA GLY A 151 -10.20 35.47 -3.87
C GLY A 151 -8.85 35.31 -4.56
N ASP A 152 -7.78 35.35 -3.77
CA ASP A 152 -6.42 35.09 -4.23
C ASP A 152 -6.11 33.59 -4.11
N PHE A 153 -6.40 32.85 -5.17
CA PHE A 153 -6.03 31.44 -5.31
C PHE A 153 -5.66 31.15 -6.78
N LYS A 154 -4.76 30.19 -6.97
CA LYS A 154 -4.39 29.75 -8.32
C LYS A 154 -5.45 28.79 -8.86
N ALA A 155 -6.24 29.28 -9.80
CA ALA A 155 -7.22 28.46 -10.52
C ALA A 155 -6.59 27.31 -11.35
N SER A 156 -5.26 27.21 -11.44
CA SER A 156 -4.55 26.08 -12.05
C SER A 156 -4.18 24.97 -11.06
N VAL A 157 -4.46 25.12 -9.77
CA VAL A 157 -4.03 24.18 -8.72
C VAL A 157 -5.25 23.66 -7.96
N LYS A 158 -5.47 22.34 -7.97
CA LYS A 158 -6.71 21.76 -7.43
C LYS A 158 -6.88 22.00 -5.92
N ASN A 159 -5.84 21.78 -5.11
CA ASN A 159 -5.91 21.99 -3.65
C ASN A 159 -6.28 23.44 -3.28
N GLU A 160 -5.70 24.44 -3.96
CA GLU A 160 -6.03 25.85 -3.72
C GLU A 160 -7.50 26.15 -4.06
N ILE A 161 -8.03 25.56 -5.14
CA ILE A 161 -9.45 25.69 -5.50
C ILE A 161 -10.35 25.01 -4.46
N ARG A 162 -10.04 23.77 -4.04
CA ARG A 162 -10.83 23.06 -3.01
C ARG A 162 -10.87 23.86 -1.71
N LYS A 163 -9.71 24.36 -1.27
CA LYS A 163 -9.58 25.22 -0.09
C LYS A 163 -10.42 26.48 -0.20
N ALA A 164 -10.37 27.18 -1.32
CA ALA A 164 -11.18 28.38 -1.56
C ALA A 164 -12.69 28.07 -1.51
N ILE A 165 -13.12 26.95 -2.09
CA ILE A 165 -14.52 26.50 -2.04
C ILE A 165 -14.93 26.24 -0.59
N TRP A 166 -14.21 25.39 0.15
CA TRP A 166 -14.53 25.12 1.56
C TRP A 166 -14.55 26.38 2.42
N GLN A 167 -13.59 27.28 2.23
CA GLN A 167 -13.54 28.56 2.96
C GLN A 167 -14.74 29.48 2.66
N SER A 168 -15.30 29.41 1.45
CA SER A 168 -16.48 30.22 1.09
C SER A 168 -17.74 29.87 1.90
N PHE A 169 -17.82 28.66 2.44
CA PHE A 169 -18.92 28.25 3.32
C PHE A 169 -18.73 28.80 4.74
N GLY A 170 -17.51 29.13 5.16
CA GLY A 170 -17.21 29.64 6.51
C GLY A 170 -17.83 28.74 7.60
N ASP A 171 -18.56 29.37 8.54
CA ASP A 171 -19.23 28.68 9.64
C ASP A 171 -20.41 27.80 9.21
N SER A 172 -20.88 27.91 7.97
CA SER A 172 -21.93 27.05 7.42
C SER A 172 -21.42 25.69 6.92
N LEU A 173 -20.09 25.48 6.92
CA LEU A 173 -19.50 24.21 6.55
C LEU A 173 -19.78 23.16 7.64
N THR A 174 -20.51 22.13 7.24
CA THR A 174 -20.91 20.98 8.04
C THR A 174 -20.06 19.78 7.67
N PHE A 175 -19.85 18.90 8.65
CA PHE A 175 -19.03 17.71 8.48
C PHE A 175 -19.82 16.46 8.87
N ALA A 176 -19.53 15.36 8.19
CA ALA A 176 -20.05 14.05 8.51
C ALA A 176 -18.93 13.00 8.48
N ASN A 177 -19.03 12.00 9.35
CA ASN A 177 -18.17 10.83 9.27
C ASN A 177 -18.46 10.07 7.97
N THR A 178 -17.48 10.07 7.07
CA THR A 178 -17.64 9.64 5.67
C THR A 178 -16.59 8.61 5.32
N GLU A 179 -16.99 7.61 4.53
CA GLU A 179 -16.10 6.59 3.96
C GLU A 179 -15.79 6.92 2.51
N LEU A 180 -14.58 7.42 2.24
CA LEU A 180 -14.12 7.72 0.89
C LEU A 180 -13.47 6.47 0.28
N GLU A 181 -14.14 5.82 -0.67
CA GLU A 181 -13.62 4.62 -1.35
C GLU A 181 -12.45 5.00 -2.28
N ILE A 182 -11.29 4.37 -2.11
CA ILE A 182 -10.07 4.72 -2.86
C ILE A 182 -10.15 4.47 -4.37
N SER A 183 -11.16 3.73 -4.84
CA SER A 183 -11.37 3.50 -6.28
C SER A 183 -12.04 4.67 -6.97
N GLN A 184 -12.61 5.63 -6.23
CA GLN A 184 -13.22 6.82 -6.79
C GLN A 184 -12.14 7.71 -7.43
N GLU A 185 -12.49 8.36 -8.54
CA GLU A 185 -11.60 9.30 -9.23
C GLU A 185 -11.17 10.39 -8.24
N GLY A 186 -9.91 10.83 -8.28
CA GLY A 186 -9.34 11.80 -7.33
C GLY A 186 -8.94 11.19 -5.97
N VAL A 187 -9.82 10.45 -5.30
CA VAL A 187 -9.47 9.74 -4.04
C VAL A 187 -8.35 8.71 -4.28
N LYS A 188 -8.37 8.06 -5.45
CA LYS A 188 -7.28 7.17 -5.88
C LYS A 188 -5.92 7.87 -5.91
N ASP A 189 -5.86 9.09 -6.44
CA ASP A 189 -4.61 9.84 -6.55
C ASP A 189 -4.05 10.15 -5.15
N VAL A 190 -4.93 10.51 -4.21
CA VAL A 190 -4.59 10.69 -2.80
C VAL A 190 -4.05 9.39 -2.19
N TRP A 191 -4.73 8.27 -2.43
CA TRP A 191 -4.31 6.97 -1.91
C TRP A 191 -2.95 6.51 -2.45
N ASP A 192 -2.69 6.72 -3.75
CA ASP A 192 -1.43 6.37 -4.39
C ASP A 192 -0.24 7.16 -3.80
N LYS A 193 -0.49 8.38 -3.30
CA LYS A 193 0.49 9.21 -2.58
C LYS A 193 0.62 8.84 -1.10
N LEU A 194 -0.45 8.37 -0.46
CA LEU A 194 -0.47 7.96 0.94
C LEU A 194 0.17 6.58 1.16
N THR A 195 -0.09 5.62 0.28
CA THR A 195 0.36 4.22 0.41
C THR A 195 1.87 4.10 0.69
N PRO A 196 2.77 4.83 -0.01
CA PRO A 196 4.21 4.77 0.25
C PRO A 196 4.64 5.34 1.63
N LEU A 197 3.78 6.11 2.28
CA LEU A 197 4.03 6.76 3.57
C LEU A 197 3.60 5.88 4.76
N LEU A 198 2.80 4.83 4.50
CA LEU A 198 2.41 3.86 5.50
C LEU A 198 3.64 3.18 6.12
N PRO A 199 3.59 2.79 7.40
CA PRO A 199 4.70 2.12 8.05
C PRO A 199 4.96 0.75 7.42
N LEU A 200 6.23 0.34 7.40
CA LEU A 200 6.59 -1.05 7.09
C LEU A 200 6.16 -1.93 8.26
N PHE A 201 5.35 -2.96 7.98
CA PHE A 201 4.94 -3.97 8.95
C PHE A 201 5.55 -5.33 8.60
N ALA A 202 6.01 -6.05 9.61
CA ALA A 202 6.52 -7.41 9.48
C ALA A 202 6.13 -8.24 10.72
N LEU A 203 5.56 -9.42 10.50
CA LEU A 203 5.17 -10.36 11.55
C LEU A 203 6.24 -11.43 11.75
N PHE A 204 6.59 -11.72 13.01
CA PHE A 204 7.58 -12.74 13.38
C PHE A 204 6.98 -13.84 14.25
N GLN A 205 7.13 -15.09 13.83
CA GLN A 205 6.67 -16.26 14.59
C GLN A 205 7.86 -17.02 15.22
N SER A 206 7.70 -17.43 16.48
CA SER A 206 8.76 -18.05 17.28
C SER A 206 8.99 -19.54 16.97
N ASP A 207 7.91 -20.29 16.71
CA ASP A 207 7.94 -21.73 16.48
C ASP A 207 7.94 -22.03 14.97
N ARG A 208 8.96 -22.75 14.47
CA ARG A 208 9.13 -22.98 13.03
C ARG A 208 9.46 -24.43 12.69
N LYS A 209 8.94 -24.88 11.54
CA LYS A 209 9.55 -25.97 10.76
C LYS A 209 10.83 -25.43 10.12
N ASN A 210 11.96 -26.10 10.35
CA ASN A 210 13.24 -25.79 9.71
C ASN A 210 13.16 -26.13 8.22
N ASP A 211 12.69 -25.20 7.39
CA ASP A 211 12.68 -25.38 5.93
C ASP A 211 13.57 -24.34 5.25
N GLU A 212 14.23 -24.75 4.16
CA GLU A 212 15.26 -23.97 3.45
C GLU A 212 14.70 -22.73 2.76
N LYS A 213 13.38 -22.67 2.58
CA LYS A 213 12.63 -21.58 1.93
C LYS A 213 12.05 -20.57 2.93
N ASP A 214 12.67 -20.40 4.10
CA ASP A 214 12.22 -19.47 5.14
C ASP A 214 12.21 -18.03 4.61
N LYS A 215 11.01 -17.57 4.22
CA LYS A 215 10.77 -16.28 3.58
C LYS A 215 11.18 -15.14 4.50
N GLU A 216 11.08 -15.27 5.82
CA GLU A 216 11.28 -14.14 6.74
C GLU A 216 12.72 -13.60 6.83
N ILE A 217 13.75 -14.37 6.44
CA ILE A 217 15.15 -13.85 6.36
C ILE A 217 15.43 -13.33 4.95
N GLN A 218 14.83 -13.98 3.95
CA GLN A 218 14.92 -13.54 2.57
C GLN A 218 14.14 -12.25 2.35
N ASP A 219 12.99 -12.05 2.98
CA ASP A 219 12.08 -10.92 2.77
C ASP A 219 12.72 -9.58 3.18
N PRO A 220 13.39 -9.41 4.33
CA PRO A 220 14.09 -8.17 4.66
C PRO A 220 15.21 -7.82 3.69
N LEU A 221 16.00 -8.83 3.27
CA LEU A 221 17.09 -8.61 2.31
C LEU A 221 16.57 -8.45 0.88
N LYS A 222 15.46 -9.11 0.52
CA LYS A 222 14.76 -8.98 -0.75
C LYS A 222 14.12 -7.61 -0.86
N VAL A 223 13.45 -7.13 0.19
CA VAL A 223 12.95 -5.74 0.29
C VAL A 223 14.12 -4.75 0.22
N ALA A 224 15.26 -5.05 0.83
CA ALA A 224 16.46 -4.22 0.70
C ALA A 224 17.03 -4.21 -0.72
N ALA A 225 17.07 -5.37 -1.39
CA ALA A 225 17.47 -5.51 -2.78
C ALA A 225 16.50 -4.78 -3.71
N GLU A 226 15.19 -4.94 -3.54
CA GLU A 226 14.15 -4.23 -4.30
C GLU A 226 14.31 -2.71 -4.18
N GLN A 227 14.56 -2.19 -2.97
CA GLN A 227 14.80 -0.76 -2.78
C GLN A 227 16.13 -0.28 -3.35
N ALA A 228 17.19 -1.12 -3.31
CA ALA A 228 18.45 -0.80 -3.96
C ALA A 228 18.27 -0.77 -5.49
N LEU A 229 17.57 -1.75 -6.06
CA LEU A 229 17.28 -1.85 -7.49
C LEU A 229 16.44 -0.69 -8.00
N LYS A 230 15.50 -0.17 -7.18
CA LYS A 230 14.74 1.06 -7.51
C LYS A 230 15.65 2.24 -7.86
N LYS A 231 16.83 2.36 -7.24
CA LYS A 231 17.81 3.43 -7.54
C LYS A 231 18.54 3.24 -8.88
N HIS A 232 18.51 2.03 -9.44
CA HIS A 232 19.24 1.65 -10.64
C HIS A 232 18.32 1.27 -11.81
N LEU A 233 17.00 1.50 -11.69
CA LEU A 233 16.01 1.11 -12.72
C LEU A 233 16.34 1.65 -14.11
N VAL A 234 16.88 2.86 -14.21
CA VAL A 234 17.25 3.47 -15.51
C VAL A 234 18.34 2.64 -16.21
N ALA A 235 19.39 2.26 -15.48
CA ALA A 235 20.47 1.44 -16.03
C ALA A 235 20.01 0.01 -16.34
N LEU A 236 19.19 -0.58 -15.47
CA LEU A 236 18.62 -1.92 -15.68
C LEU A 236 17.71 -1.96 -16.91
N ASN A 237 16.91 -0.92 -17.14
CA ASN A 237 16.07 -0.81 -18.34
C ASN A 237 16.90 -0.59 -19.61
N ALA A 238 18.02 0.13 -19.52
CA ALA A 238 18.96 0.26 -20.65
C ALA A 238 19.58 -1.10 -21.02
N ILE A 239 20.01 -1.88 -20.02
CA ILE A 239 20.54 -3.24 -20.22
C ILE A 239 19.45 -4.15 -20.80
N LYS A 240 18.23 -4.11 -20.24
CA LYS A 240 17.08 -4.86 -20.78
C LYS A 240 16.93 -4.61 -22.26
N LYS A 241 16.89 -3.33 -22.66
CA LYS A 241 16.69 -2.94 -24.05
C LYS A 241 17.81 -3.46 -24.95
N GLN A 242 19.07 -3.35 -24.53
CA GLN A 242 20.20 -3.88 -25.32
C GLN A 242 20.08 -5.38 -25.55
N VAL A 243 19.74 -6.14 -24.50
CA VAL A 243 19.54 -7.59 -24.61
C VAL A 243 18.34 -7.94 -25.48
N GLU A 244 17.23 -7.17 -25.39
CA GLU A 244 16.07 -7.34 -26.26
C GLU A 244 16.41 -7.05 -27.72
N ASP A 245 17.20 -6.00 -28.01
CA ASP A 245 17.63 -5.63 -29.34
C ASP A 245 18.52 -6.73 -29.97
N GLU A 246 19.48 -7.29 -29.22
CA GLU A 246 20.34 -8.40 -29.67
C GLU A 246 19.52 -9.68 -29.95
N ILE A 247 18.59 -10.03 -29.05
CA ILE A 247 17.72 -11.20 -29.24
C ILE A 247 16.77 -10.98 -30.42
N ALA A 248 16.26 -9.76 -30.59
CA ALA A 248 15.40 -9.41 -31.72
C ALA A 248 16.14 -9.54 -33.06
N GLU A 249 17.40 -9.13 -33.13
CA GLU A 249 18.24 -9.29 -34.32
C GLU A 249 18.38 -10.77 -34.71
N ILE A 250 18.72 -11.64 -33.76
CA ILE A 250 18.84 -13.08 -33.99
C ILE A 250 17.48 -13.69 -34.39
N ALA A 251 16.40 -13.31 -33.72
CA ALA A 251 15.07 -13.82 -34.01
C ALA A 251 14.59 -13.39 -35.40
N ASN A 252 14.85 -12.14 -35.80
CA ASN A 252 14.51 -11.63 -37.13
C ASN A 252 15.33 -12.33 -38.22
N LEU A 253 16.64 -12.52 -38.02
CA LEU A 253 17.48 -13.31 -38.94
C LEU A 253 16.95 -14.74 -39.11
N THR A 254 16.45 -15.33 -38.03
CA THR A 254 15.86 -16.68 -38.04
C THR A 254 14.53 -16.70 -38.80
N ILE A 255 13.67 -15.69 -38.61
CA ILE A 255 12.39 -15.55 -39.31
C ILE A 255 12.63 -15.29 -40.81
N ASP A 256 13.60 -14.45 -41.16
CA ASP A 256 13.97 -14.17 -42.55
C ASP A 256 14.47 -15.43 -43.26
N LYS A 257 15.30 -16.23 -42.58
CA LYS A 257 15.78 -17.51 -43.13
C LYS A 257 14.65 -18.55 -43.22
N LEU A 258 13.71 -18.54 -42.29
CA LEU A 258 12.51 -19.39 -42.35
C LEU A 258 11.60 -18.98 -43.51
N LYS A 259 11.54 -17.69 -43.85
CA LYS A 259 10.76 -17.18 -44.98
C LYS A 259 11.20 -17.76 -46.33
N GLU A 260 12.49 -18.07 -46.47
CA GLU A 260 13.03 -18.78 -47.65
C GLU A 260 12.46 -20.21 -47.78
N MET A 261 12.08 -20.84 -46.66
CA MET A 261 11.56 -22.21 -46.62
C MET A 261 10.02 -22.26 -46.60
N ASN A 262 9.37 -21.35 -45.88
CA ASN A 262 7.91 -21.28 -45.75
C ASN A 262 7.46 -19.86 -45.38
N GLU A 263 6.98 -19.13 -46.38
CA GLU A 263 6.57 -17.74 -46.24
C GLU A 263 5.31 -17.56 -45.38
N GLU A 264 4.36 -18.50 -45.41
CA GLU A 264 3.14 -18.44 -44.60
C GLU A 264 3.44 -18.55 -43.10
N VAL A 265 4.33 -19.46 -42.73
CA VAL A 265 4.72 -19.66 -41.32
C VAL A 265 5.55 -18.49 -40.81
N ALA A 266 6.49 -17.98 -41.61
CA ALA A 266 7.32 -16.83 -41.21
C ALA A 266 6.49 -15.56 -40.95
N LYS A 267 5.44 -15.30 -41.74
CA LYS A 267 4.54 -14.13 -41.55
C LYS A 267 3.78 -14.14 -40.21
N GLN A 268 3.65 -15.30 -39.56
CA GLN A 268 2.93 -15.44 -38.30
C GLN A 268 3.83 -15.28 -37.05
N LEU A 269 5.15 -15.25 -37.23
CA LEU A 269 6.11 -15.21 -36.12
C LEU A 269 6.58 -13.77 -35.87
N LYS A 270 6.58 -13.37 -34.59
CA LYS A 270 7.19 -12.13 -34.12
C LYS A 270 7.88 -12.37 -32.77
N PRO A 271 9.05 -11.76 -32.53
CA PRO A 271 9.66 -11.80 -31.21
C PRO A 271 8.73 -11.14 -30.19
N HIS A 272 8.49 -11.81 -29.07
CA HIS A 272 7.68 -11.28 -27.97
C HIS A 272 8.53 -11.22 -26.70
N PHE A 273 8.58 -10.04 -26.09
CA PHE A 273 9.31 -9.81 -24.85
C PHE A 273 8.35 -9.38 -23.74
N ALA A 274 8.58 -9.91 -22.54
CA ALA A 274 7.74 -9.60 -21.39
C ALA A 274 7.88 -8.10 -21.01
N PRO A 275 6.77 -7.38 -20.76
CA PRO A 275 6.81 -5.94 -20.49
C PRO A 275 7.58 -5.59 -19.21
N GLU A 276 7.57 -6.49 -18.21
CA GLU A 276 8.25 -6.27 -16.93
C GLU A 276 9.21 -7.41 -16.59
N LEU A 277 10.45 -7.05 -16.25
CA LEU A 277 11.46 -7.97 -15.72
C LEU A 277 11.50 -7.85 -14.20
N LYS A 278 11.31 -8.98 -13.51
CA LYS A 278 11.40 -9.07 -12.05
C LYS A 278 12.87 -9.14 -11.62
N TRP A 279 13.59 -8.03 -11.74
CA TRP A 279 15.00 -7.93 -11.35
C TRP A 279 15.28 -8.44 -9.94
N ALA A 280 14.35 -8.23 -9.00
CA ALA A 280 14.43 -8.70 -7.63
C ALA A 280 14.58 -10.23 -7.49
N ASP A 281 14.13 -11.02 -8.47
CA ASP A 281 14.28 -12.48 -8.44
C ASP A 281 15.67 -12.95 -8.90
N LEU A 282 16.45 -12.09 -9.57
CA LEU A 282 17.85 -12.34 -9.94
C LEU A 282 18.81 -12.01 -8.79
N PHE A 283 18.46 -11.02 -7.97
CA PHE A 283 19.22 -10.66 -6.78
C PHE A 283 18.64 -11.40 -5.56
N LYS A 284 19.19 -12.58 -5.28
CA LYS A 284 18.86 -13.38 -4.08
C LYS A 284 19.96 -13.23 -3.02
N PRO A 285 20.05 -12.09 -2.32
CA PRO A 285 21.05 -11.91 -1.28
C PRO A 285 20.86 -12.96 -0.18
N THR A 286 21.90 -13.75 0.05
CA THR A 286 21.99 -14.67 1.18
C THR A 286 23.05 -14.16 2.14
N LEU A 287 22.81 -14.38 3.43
CA LEU A 287 23.82 -14.20 4.46
C LEU A 287 24.32 -15.57 4.90
N THR A 288 25.63 -15.70 5.01
CA THR A 288 26.32 -16.87 5.54
C THR A 288 27.14 -16.46 6.76
N SER A 289 27.36 -17.42 7.67
CA SER A 289 28.35 -17.32 8.75
C SER A 289 29.11 -18.62 8.70
N ASP A 290 30.44 -18.54 8.59
CA ASP A 290 31.32 -19.70 8.41
C ASP A 290 30.81 -20.63 7.29
N ASP A 291 30.44 -20.06 6.13
CA ASP A 291 29.87 -20.75 4.96
C ASP A 291 28.56 -21.52 5.18
N VAL A 292 28.00 -21.47 6.39
CA VAL A 292 26.68 -22.03 6.69
C VAL A 292 25.61 -20.97 6.39
N PRO A 293 24.66 -21.26 5.50
CA PRO A 293 23.51 -20.40 5.25
C PRO A 293 22.74 -20.04 6.52
N MET A 294 22.32 -18.78 6.66
CA MET A 294 21.58 -18.32 7.85
C MET A 294 20.27 -19.08 8.11
N ASN A 295 19.61 -19.60 7.07
CA ASN A 295 18.42 -20.45 7.20
C ASN A 295 18.73 -21.81 7.89
N LYS A 296 19.99 -22.25 7.90
CA LYS A 296 20.47 -23.46 8.59
C LYS A 296 21.03 -23.18 10.00
N ARG A 297 21.14 -21.92 10.42
CA ARG A 297 21.58 -21.56 11.77
C ARG A 297 20.42 -21.56 12.76
N GLY A 298 20.73 -21.65 14.06
CA GLY A 298 19.73 -21.64 15.12
C GLY A 298 18.84 -20.38 15.10
N SER A 299 17.59 -20.51 15.53
CA SER A 299 16.60 -19.43 15.49
C SER A 299 17.03 -18.16 16.25
N GLY A 300 17.85 -18.29 17.30
CA GLY A 300 18.40 -17.15 18.04
C GLY A 300 19.31 -16.23 17.21
N VAL A 301 20.21 -16.80 16.41
CA VAL A 301 21.12 -16.02 15.54
C VAL A 301 20.33 -15.30 14.44
N ARG A 302 19.32 -15.98 13.88
CA ARG A 302 18.42 -15.39 12.89
C ARG A 302 17.66 -14.17 13.44
N ARG A 303 17.16 -14.26 14.67
CA ARG A 303 16.45 -13.16 15.36
C ARG A 303 17.37 -11.96 15.63
N LEU A 304 18.59 -12.19 16.09
CA LEU A 304 19.56 -11.11 16.32
C LEU A 304 19.88 -10.35 15.04
N LEU A 305 20.14 -11.07 13.95
CA LEU A 305 20.42 -10.47 12.65
C LEU A 305 19.26 -9.55 12.20
N LEU A 306 18.04 -10.04 12.34
CA LEU A 306 16.83 -9.34 11.93
C LEU A 306 16.54 -8.11 12.79
N ILE A 307 16.67 -8.20 14.11
CA ILE A 307 16.54 -7.05 15.03
C ILE A 307 17.57 -5.97 14.66
N ASN A 308 18.82 -6.36 14.39
CA ASN A 308 19.86 -5.43 13.97
C ASN A 308 19.57 -4.80 12.59
N PHE A 309 18.97 -5.55 11.65
CA PHE A 309 18.51 -4.99 10.38
C PHE A 309 17.49 -3.87 10.60
N PHE A 310 16.45 -4.07 11.41
CA PHE A 310 15.46 -3.02 11.69
C PHE A 310 16.04 -1.83 12.47
N GLN A 311 16.92 -2.09 13.45
CA GLN A 311 17.63 -1.01 14.13
C GLN A 311 18.46 -0.17 13.14
N SER A 312 19.15 -0.81 12.20
CA SER A 312 19.93 -0.10 11.18
C SER A 312 19.03 0.74 10.24
N ARG A 313 17.86 0.21 9.87
CA ARG A 313 16.86 0.89 9.03
C ARG A 313 16.20 2.07 9.73
N SER A 314 15.84 1.90 11.00
CA SER A 314 15.26 2.95 11.84
C SER A 314 16.23 4.11 12.02
N ARG A 315 17.52 3.83 12.22
CA ARG A 315 18.58 4.85 12.30
C ARG A 315 18.75 5.61 10.98
N LYS A 316 18.75 4.92 9.84
CA LYS A 316 18.89 5.54 8.50
C LYS A 316 17.76 6.51 8.13
N LYS A 317 16.56 6.39 8.71
CA LYS A 317 15.44 7.34 8.46
C LYS A 317 15.54 8.63 9.28
N LYS A 318 16.42 8.69 10.30
CA LYS A 318 16.59 9.88 11.17
C LYS A 318 17.69 10.85 10.70
N THR A 319 18.50 10.44 9.73
CA THR A 319 19.49 11.25 9.00
C THR A 319 18.99 11.48 7.60
#